data_AF-A0A938VJ35-F1
#
_entry.id   AF-A0A938VJ35-F1
#
_cell.length_a   1.000
_cell.length_b   1.000
_cell.length_c   1.000
_cell.angle_alpha   90.00
_cell.angle_beta   90.00
_cell.angle_gamma   90.00
#
_symmetry.space_group_name_H-M   'P 1'
#
loop_
_entity.id
_entity.type
_entity.pdbx_description
1 polymer ?
#
loop_
_entity_poly.entity_id
_entity_poly.type
_entity_poly.pdbx_seq_one_letter_code
_entity_poly.pdbx_strand_id
1 'polypeptide(L)'
;MGSSPIPILFLMKENMTPSRRDFLRFAALGAGATVLAACSPAPAPTAAETKPAEPTSTPEPMPTPSRQLALRIAHVSDMHIEPSGPGREKFSRALRHVQTLSPAADFVINAGDCVMDALYSNRDRALEQWDAFQSVLSSSFPLPVYHAIGNHDVWGWGLRTSEQDLYKDDPLFAKGLAMQRLGISNRYYSFEQGG
;
A
#
# COMPACT_ATOMS: atom_id res chain seq x y z
N MET A 1 27.42 -31.75 -48.58
CA MET A 1 28.68 -31.48 -47.85
C MET A 1 28.39 -30.27 -46.99
N GLY A 2 27.99 -30.42 -45.73
CA GLY A 2 28.85 -30.87 -44.62
C GLY A 2 29.72 -29.66 -44.21
N SER A 3 29.74 -29.14 -42.98
CA SER A 3 29.35 -29.70 -41.70
C SER A 3 29.18 -28.58 -40.65
N SER A 4 28.32 -28.89 -39.68
CA SER A 4 28.30 -28.54 -38.25
C SER A 4 28.34 -27.08 -37.74
N PRO A 5 27.41 -26.71 -36.84
CA PRO A 5 27.59 -25.61 -35.90
C PRO A 5 28.38 -26.07 -34.66
N ILE A 6 29.18 -25.17 -34.07
CA ILE A 6 29.88 -25.35 -32.80
C ILE A 6 28.94 -24.94 -31.65
N PRO A 7 28.80 -25.74 -30.57
CA PRO A 7 27.95 -25.38 -29.43
C PRO A 7 28.73 -24.50 -28.43
N ILE A 8 28.19 -23.32 -28.10
CA ILE A 8 28.64 -22.55 -26.94
C ILE A 8 27.90 -23.10 -25.71
N LEU A 9 28.62 -23.93 -24.96
CA LEU A 9 28.35 -24.26 -23.57
C LEU A 9 28.63 -23.00 -22.73
N PHE A 10 27.58 -22.35 -22.21
CA PHE A 10 27.74 -21.37 -21.15
C PHE A 10 27.07 -21.90 -19.87
N LEU A 11 27.93 -22.01 -18.84
CA LEU A 11 27.65 -22.40 -17.47
C LEU A 11 26.40 -21.70 -16.92
N MET A 12 25.44 -22.48 -16.43
CA MET A 12 24.58 -22.04 -15.34
C MET A 12 25.42 -21.98 -14.06
N LYS A 13 25.71 -20.78 -13.59
CA LYS A 13 26.05 -20.53 -12.20
C LYS A 13 25.46 -19.19 -11.81
N GLU A 14 25.04 -19.13 -10.55
CA GLU A 14 24.58 -17.96 -9.78
C GLU A 14 23.06 -17.74 -9.77
N ASN A 15 22.42 -17.41 -8.65
CA ASN A 15 22.83 -17.35 -7.25
C ASN A 15 21.52 -17.40 -6.44
N MET A 16 21.44 -18.27 -5.42
CA MET A 16 20.32 -18.24 -4.47
C MET A 16 20.32 -16.90 -3.73
N THR A 17 19.37 -16.03 -4.04
CA THR A 17 19.05 -14.87 -3.19
C THR A 17 18.25 -15.38 -1.98
N PRO A 18 18.76 -15.22 -0.74
CA PRO A 18 18.04 -15.69 0.44
C PRO A 18 16.73 -14.91 0.60
N SER A 19 15.65 -15.62 0.93
CA SER A 19 14.33 -15.03 1.10
C SER A 19 14.19 -14.42 2.50
N ARG A 20 13.21 -13.52 2.70
CA ARG A 20 12.89 -12.93 4.01
C ARG A 20 12.60 -13.99 5.11
N ARG A 21 12.32 -15.25 4.75
CA ARG A 21 12.12 -16.36 5.68
C ARG A 21 13.43 -16.94 6.24
N ASP A 22 14.57 -16.73 5.57
CA ASP A 22 15.87 -17.28 5.99
C ASP A 22 16.56 -16.40 7.05
N PHE A 23 16.28 -15.08 7.03
CA PHE A 23 16.82 -14.13 8.02
C PHE A 23 16.27 -14.36 9.45
N LEU A 24 15.05 -14.89 9.58
CA LEU A 24 14.42 -15.15 10.88
C LEU A 24 14.90 -16.45 11.54
N ARG A 25 15.59 -17.34 10.83
CA ARG A 25 16.11 -18.60 11.38
C ARG A 25 17.48 -18.45 12.06
N PHE A 26 18.21 -17.36 11.83
CA PHE A 26 19.52 -17.13 12.42
C PHE A 26 19.55 -16.15 13.60
N ALA A 27 18.41 -15.57 13.98
CA ALA A 27 18.31 -14.66 15.13
C ALA A 27 18.02 -15.34 16.48
N ALA A 28 17.96 -16.68 16.52
CA ALA A 28 17.56 -17.45 17.72
C ALA A 28 18.71 -18.17 18.46
N LEU A 29 19.98 -17.83 18.19
CA LEU A 29 21.12 -18.34 18.95
C LEU A 29 22.07 -17.19 19.29
N GLY A 30 21.89 -16.60 20.47
CA GLY A 30 22.74 -15.50 20.92
C GLY A 30 22.38 -14.93 22.29
N ALA A 31 22.26 -15.78 23.31
CA ALA A 31 22.28 -15.34 24.71
C ALA A 31 22.81 -16.47 25.61
N GLY A 32 24.10 -16.77 25.47
CA GLY A 32 24.84 -17.63 26.40
C GLY A 32 25.63 -16.78 27.38
N ALA A 33 25.12 -16.62 28.61
CA ALA A 33 25.88 -16.15 29.75
C ALA A 33 25.78 -17.21 30.85
N THR A 34 26.83 -18.01 31.01
CA THR A 34 26.98 -19.01 32.07
C THR A 34 27.84 -18.45 33.19
N VAL A 35 27.26 -18.33 34.38
CA VAL A 35 27.97 -18.10 35.65
C VAL A 35 28.19 -19.46 36.33
N LEU A 36 29.41 -19.66 36.82
CA LEU A 36 29.93 -20.84 37.53
C LEU A 36 29.26 -21.06 38.90
N ALA A 37 28.96 -22.32 39.23
CA ALA A 37 29.01 -22.81 40.62
C ALA A 37 29.14 -24.35 40.67
N ALA A 38 30.21 -24.83 41.31
CA ALA A 38 30.47 -26.22 41.60
C ALA A 38 29.79 -26.65 42.91
N CYS A 39 29.19 -27.85 42.94
CA CYS A 39 28.91 -28.61 44.17
C CYS A 39 28.73 -30.11 43.81
N SER A 40 29.43 -30.97 44.56
CA SER A 40 29.44 -32.44 44.45
C SER A 40 28.08 -33.09 44.79
N PRO A 41 27.81 -34.34 44.37
CA PRO A 41 26.55 -35.01 44.67
C PRO A 41 26.51 -35.59 46.09
N ALA A 42 25.43 -35.32 46.82
CA ALA A 42 25.06 -36.00 48.07
C ALA A 42 24.00 -37.09 47.77
N PRO A 43 23.91 -38.16 48.60
CA PRO A 43 23.14 -39.36 48.25
C PRO A 43 21.63 -39.17 48.40
N ALA A 44 20.89 -39.92 47.58
CA ALA A 44 19.43 -39.86 47.48
C ALA A 44 18.72 -40.25 48.79
N PRO A 45 17.71 -39.48 49.25
CA PRO A 45 16.81 -39.93 50.29
C PRO A 45 15.73 -40.88 49.72
N THR A 46 15.42 -41.87 50.53
CA THR A 46 14.43 -42.93 50.32
C THR A 46 13.02 -42.35 50.09
N ALA A 47 12.28 -42.96 49.17
CA ALA A 47 10.93 -42.56 48.81
C ALA A 47 9.97 -42.61 50.01
N ALA A 48 9.37 -41.47 50.33
CA ALA A 48 8.21 -41.39 51.20
C ALA A 48 6.94 -41.47 50.35
N GLU A 49 6.09 -42.44 50.67
CA GLU A 49 4.82 -42.71 50.01
C GLU A 49 3.87 -41.50 50.15
N THR A 50 3.51 -40.88 49.03
CA THR A 50 2.64 -39.70 48.98
C THR A 50 1.21 -40.11 48.68
N LYS A 51 0.28 -39.70 49.54
CA LYS A 51 -1.17 -39.88 49.42
C LYS A 51 -1.69 -39.34 48.06
N PRO A 52 -2.63 -40.02 47.36
CA PRO A 52 -3.15 -39.54 46.08
C PRO A 52 -3.80 -38.16 46.19
N ALA A 53 -3.40 -37.25 45.32
CA ALA A 53 -4.03 -35.94 45.17
C ALA A 53 -5.37 -36.07 44.44
N GLU A 54 -6.37 -35.35 44.93
CA GLU A 54 -7.71 -35.22 44.35
C GLU A 54 -7.63 -34.47 43.00
N PRO A 55 -8.46 -34.82 41.99
CA PRO A 55 -8.32 -34.27 40.64
C PRO A 55 -8.66 -32.77 40.61
N THR A 56 -7.63 -31.95 40.47
CA THR A 56 -7.72 -30.52 40.20
C THR A 56 -8.43 -30.28 38.87
N SER A 57 -9.56 -29.58 38.91
CA SER A 57 -10.30 -29.14 37.72
C SER A 57 -9.40 -28.29 36.81
N THR A 58 -9.31 -28.67 35.54
CA THR A 58 -8.63 -27.89 34.50
C THR A 58 -9.28 -26.51 34.38
N PRO A 59 -8.53 -25.39 34.49
CA PRO A 59 -9.11 -24.08 34.26
C PRO A 59 -9.59 -23.97 32.81
N GLU A 60 -10.85 -23.56 32.62
CA GLU A 60 -11.37 -23.27 31.29
C GLU A 60 -10.57 -22.14 30.63
N PRO A 61 -10.29 -22.24 29.32
CA PRO A 61 -9.54 -21.21 28.61
C PRO A 61 -10.35 -19.90 28.61
N MET A 62 -9.78 -18.87 29.25
CA MET A 62 -10.32 -17.51 29.20
C MET A 62 -10.43 -17.05 27.74
N PRO A 63 -11.53 -16.37 27.35
CA PRO A 63 -11.67 -15.83 26.01
C PRO A 63 -10.57 -14.80 25.76
N THR A 64 -9.70 -15.07 24.77
CA THR A 64 -8.72 -14.11 24.29
C THR A 64 -9.46 -12.88 23.78
N PRO A 65 -9.11 -11.65 24.23
CA PRO A 65 -9.76 -10.44 23.73
C PRO A 65 -9.63 -10.39 22.21
N SER A 66 -10.77 -10.25 21.51
CA SER A 66 -10.80 -10.14 20.06
C SER A 66 -9.97 -8.92 19.66
N ARG A 67 -8.85 -9.14 18.98
CA ARG A 67 -8.00 -8.06 18.46
C ARG A 67 -8.85 -7.15 17.57
N GLN A 68 -9.06 -5.91 18.01
CA GLN A 68 -9.66 -4.86 17.19
C GLN A 68 -8.89 -4.79 15.87
N LEU A 69 -9.58 -4.95 14.75
CA LEU A 69 -8.96 -4.95 13.44
C LEU A 69 -8.35 -3.57 13.21
N ALA A 70 -7.05 -3.52 12.90
CA ALA A 70 -6.38 -2.28 12.54
C ALA A 70 -6.92 -1.79 11.20
N LEU A 71 -7.24 -0.49 11.10
CA LEU A 71 -7.63 0.18 9.87
C LEU A 71 -6.55 0.02 8.79
N ARG A 72 -6.96 -0.24 7.55
CA ARG A 72 -6.08 -0.49 6.41
C ARG A 72 -6.39 0.48 5.29
N ILE A 73 -5.41 1.33 4.99
CA ILE A 73 -5.55 2.40 4.01
C ILE A 73 -4.64 2.08 2.83
N ALA A 74 -5.20 2.05 1.62
CA ALA A 74 -4.39 2.08 0.41
C ALA A 74 -4.06 3.53 0.05
N HIS A 75 -2.79 3.83 -0.20
CA HIS A 75 -2.35 5.17 -0.57
C HIS A 75 -1.86 5.17 -2.02
N VAL A 76 -2.43 6.03 -2.85
CA VAL A 76 -2.08 6.22 -4.26
C VAL A 76 -1.79 7.69 -4.53
N SER A 77 -0.91 7.96 -5.48
CA SER A 77 -0.49 9.32 -5.85
C SER A 77 0.17 9.27 -7.23
N ASP A 78 0.28 10.44 -7.87
CA ASP A 78 1.11 10.65 -9.07
C ASP A 78 0.72 9.70 -10.23
N MET A 79 -0.59 9.50 -10.42
CA MET A 79 -1.10 8.65 -11.49
C MET A 79 -0.86 9.24 -12.87
N HIS A 80 -0.77 10.58 -12.98
CA HIS A 80 -0.48 11.32 -14.20
C HIS A 80 -1.22 10.78 -15.43
N ILE A 81 -2.55 10.67 -15.30
CA ILE A 81 -3.39 10.09 -16.34
C ILE A 81 -3.47 11.03 -17.54
N GLU A 82 -3.25 10.44 -18.71
CA GLU A 82 -3.43 11.12 -19.99
C GLU A 82 -4.23 10.24 -20.96
N PRO A 83 -5.04 10.83 -21.88
CA PRO A 83 -5.98 10.06 -22.70
C PRO A 83 -5.38 8.94 -23.54
N SER A 84 -4.21 9.20 -24.14
CA SER A 84 -3.51 8.32 -25.09
C SER A 84 -2.38 7.49 -24.45
N GLY A 85 -2.12 7.66 -23.16
CA GLY A 85 -1.01 7.00 -22.46
C GLY A 85 -1.39 5.65 -21.84
N PRO A 86 -0.40 4.80 -21.51
CA PRO A 86 -0.64 3.54 -20.80
C PRO A 86 -1.06 3.75 -19.33
N GLY A 87 -1.04 4.99 -18.82
CA GLY A 87 -1.37 5.34 -17.44
C GLY A 87 -2.74 4.83 -17.02
N ARG A 88 -3.75 4.92 -17.91
CA ARG A 88 -5.11 4.43 -17.64
C ARG A 88 -5.14 2.94 -17.29
N GLU A 89 -4.51 2.11 -18.11
CA GLU A 89 -4.45 0.67 -17.88
C GLU A 89 -3.60 0.34 -16.65
N LYS A 90 -2.47 1.03 -16.45
CA LYS A 90 -1.62 0.83 -15.27
C LYS A 90 -2.34 1.17 -13.98
N PHE A 91 -3.05 2.29 -13.94
CA PHE A 91 -3.82 2.71 -12.78
C PHE A 91 -5.01 1.79 -12.53
N SER A 92 -5.74 1.38 -13.57
CA SER A 92 -6.79 0.36 -13.48
C SER A 92 -6.26 -0.96 -12.88
N ARG A 93 -5.08 -1.41 -13.31
CA ARG A 93 -4.41 -2.59 -12.72
C ARG A 93 -4.04 -2.38 -11.25
N ALA A 94 -3.56 -1.21 -10.88
CA ALA A 94 -3.26 -0.89 -9.48
C ALA A 94 -4.53 -0.93 -8.61
N LEU A 95 -5.64 -0.32 -9.07
CA LEU A 95 -6.92 -0.38 -8.39
C LEU A 95 -7.47 -1.81 -8.27
N ARG A 96 -7.34 -2.63 -9.33
CA ARG A 96 -7.68 -4.06 -9.27
C ARG A 96 -6.82 -4.79 -8.25
N HIS A 97 -5.53 -4.49 -8.16
CA HIS A 97 -4.66 -5.11 -7.18
C HIS A 97 -5.06 -4.74 -5.74
N VAL A 98 -5.40 -3.47 -5.47
CA VAL A 98 -5.89 -3.02 -4.15
C VAL A 98 -7.11 -3.85 -3.71
N GLN A 99 -8.02 -4.18 -4.62
CA GLN A 99 -9.20 -5.00 -4.33
C GLN A 99 -8.87 -6.46 -4.00
N THR A 100 -7.70 -6.95 -4.38
CA THR A 100 -7.26 -8.34 -4.10
C THR A 100 -6.48 -8.49 -2.80
N LEU A 101 -6.20 -7.39 -2.09
CA LEU A 101 -5.42 -7.43 -0.86
C LEU A 101 -6.17 -8.23 0.22
N SER A 102 -5.43 -9.06 0.97
CA SER A 102 -5.93 -9.79 2.12
C SER A 102 -4.97 -9.60 3.31
N PRO A 103 -5.42 -8.97 4.41
CA PRO A 103 -6.74 -8.37 4.60
C PRO A 103 -7.01 -7.18 3.64
N ALA A 104 -8.28 -6.95 3.31
CA ALA A 104 -8.72 -5.88 2.40
C ALA A 104 -8.34 -4.49 2.93
N ALA A 105 -8.29 -3.51 2.02
CA ALA A 105 -8.25 -2.11 2.40
C ALA A 105 -9.68 -1.62 2.71
N ASP A 106 -9.81 -0.77 3.72
CA ASP A 106 -11.09 -0.18 4.12
C ASP A 106 -11.45 1.01 3.21
N PHE A 107 -10.44 1.78 2.77
CA PHE A 107 -10.58 2.88 1.82
C PHE A 107 -9.25 3.22 1.14
N VAL A 108 -9.32 4.12 0.16
CA VAL A 108 -8.16 4.65 -0.56
C VAL A 108 -7.98 6.14 -0.25
N ILE A 109 -6.74 6.57 -0.02
CA ILE A 109 -6.33 7.97 -0.10
C ILE A 109 -5.61 8.17 -1.42
N ASN A 110 -6.12 9.09 -2.24
CA ASN A 110 -5.44 9.62 -3.41
C ASN A 110 -4.82 10.98 -3.06
N ALA A 111 -3.49 11.06 -3.07
CA ALA A 111 -2.76 12.28 -2.69
C ALA A 111 -2.60 13.32 -3.81
N GLY A 112 -3.17 13.09 -5.00
CA GLY A 112 -3.20 14.06 -6.09
C GLY A 112 -2.30 13.68 -7.26
N ASP A 113 -2.08 14.65 -8.15
CA ASP A 113 -1.42 14.48 -9.45
C ASP A 113 -2.12 13.37 -10.25
N CYS A 114 -3.44 13.55 -10.34
CA CYS A 114 -4.37 12.61 -10.94
C CYS A 114 -4.21 12.60 -12.47
N VAL A 115 -4.07 13.78 -13.06
CA VAL A 115 -3.91 14.01 -14.50
C VAL A 115 -2.48 14.36 -14.83
N MET A 116 -2.04 14.12 -16.07
CA MET A 116 -0.65 14.33 -16.49
C MET A 116 -0.19 15.76 -16.20
N ASP A 117 -0.89 16.75 -16.76
CA ASP A 117 -0.54 18.15 -16.59
C ASP A 117 -1.70 19.09 -16.97
N ALA A 118 -2.63 19.34 -16.05
CA ALA A 118 -3.61 20.42 -16.22
C ALA A 118 -3.00 21.80 -15.95
N LEU A 119 -1.89 21.85 -15.21
CA LEU A 119 -1.23 23.09 -14.78
C LEU A 119 -0.83 23.98 -15.95
N TYR A 120 -0.31 23.40 -17.02
CA TYR A 120 0.12 24.11 -18.23
C TYR A 120 -0.79 23.87 -19.44
N SER A 121 -2.00 23.36 -19.24
CA SER A 121 -2.93 23.01 -20.31
C SER A 121 -3.99 24.08 -20.59
N ASN A 122 -4.41 24.18 -21.86
CA ASN A 122 -5.67 24.85 -22.19
C ASN A 122 -6.89 24.04 -21.67
N ARG A 123 -8.08 24.65 -21.74
CA ARG A 123 -9.31 24.08 -21.17
C ARG A 123 -9.65 22.69 -21.73
N ASP A 124 -9.69 22.57 -23.05
CA ASP A 124 -10.10 21.33 -23.72
C ASP A 124 -9.13 20.20 -23.37
N ARG A 125 -7.82 20.48 -23.36
CA ARG A 125 -6.82 19.49 -23.00
C ARG A 125 -6.93 19.05 -21.54
N ALA A 126 -7.19 19.98 -20.63
CA ALA A 126 -7.40 19.64 -19.22
C ALA A 126 -8.66 18.77 -19.05
N LEU A 127 -9.76 19.10 -19.74
CA LEU A 127 -10.99 18.33 -19.72
C LEU A 127 -10.78 16.89 -20.21
N GLU A 128 -10.08 16.70 -21.33
CA GLU A 128 -9.76 15.37 -21.85
C GLU A 128 -9.00 14.51 -20.84
N GLN A 129 -7.99 15.09 -20.17
CA GLN A 129 -7.22 14.37 -19.15
C GLN A 129 -8.10 13.96 -17.95
N TRP A 130 -8.98 14.86 -17.50
CA TRP A 130 -9.91 14.58 -16.42
C TRP A 130 -10.98 13.54 -16.80
N ASP A 131 -11.45 13.53 -18.05
CA ASP A 131 -12.36 12.50 -18.55
C ASP A 131 -11.65 11.13 -18.59
N ALA A 132 -10.38 11.10 -19.00
CA ALA A 132 -9.56 9.90 -18.96
C ALA A 132 -9.37 9.37 -17.53
N PHE A 133 -9.07 10.25 -16.57
CA PHE A 133 -8.95 9.89 -15.16
C PHE A 133 -10.27 9.33 -14.59
N GLN A 134 -11.38 10.03 -14.81
CA GLN A 134 -12.69 9.58 -14.35
C GLN A 134 -13.10 8.25 -14.98
N SER A 135 -12.77 7.99 -16.25
CA SER A 135 -13.08 6.72 -16.90
C SER A 135 -12.48 5.50 -16.17
N VAL A 136 -11.36 5.70 -15.46
CA VAL A 136 -10.69 4.66 -14.67
C VAL A 136 -11.32 4.53 -13.29
N LEU A 137 -11.77 5.62 -12.67
CA LEU A 137 -12.44 5.57 -11.36
C LEU A 137 -13.90 5.10 -11.46
N SER A 138 -14.62 5.51 -12.50
CA SER A 138 -16.03 5.17 -12.70
C SER A 138 -16.27 3.70 -13.03
N SER A 139 -15.22 2.95 -13.40
CA SER A 139 -15.30 1.50 -13.60
C SER A 139 -15.37 0.77 -12.26
N SER A 140 -16.53 0.86 -11.60
CA SER A 140 -16.97 0.04 -10.44
C SER A 140 -15.92 -0.20 -9.37
N PHE A 141 -15.11 0.80 -9.00
CA PHE A 141 -14.20 0.69 -7.87
C PHE A 141 -15.00 0.76 -6.56
N PRO A 142 -15.10 -0.32 -5.77
CA PRO A 142 -16.10 -0.43 -4.71
C PRO A 142 -15.69 0.26 -3.39
N LEU A 143 -14.41 0.63 -3.25
CA LEU A 143 -13.89 1.25 -2.03
C LEU A 143 -14.08 2.77 -2.07
N PRO A 144 -14.40 3.41 -0.92
CA PRO A 144 -14.35 4.86 -0.81
C PRO A 144 -12.96 5.39 -1.19
N VAL A 145 -12.92 6.51 -1.93
CA VAL A 145 -11.68 7.21 -2.29
C VAL A 145 -11.76 8.63 -1.75
N TYR A 146 -10.77 9.00 -0.93
CA TYR A 146 -10.60 10.36 -0.42
C TYR A 146 -9.46 11.03 -1.18
N HIS A 147 -9.75 12.19 -1.76
CA HIS A 147 -8.85 12.88 -2.68
C HIS A 147 -8.20 14.11 -2.04
N ALA A 148 -6.91 14.30 -2.32
CA ALA A 148 -6.22 15.58 -2.27
C ALA A 148 -6.00 16.09 -3.71
N ILE A 149 -5.65 17.38 -3.82
CA ILE A 149 -5.35 18.04 -5.10
C ILE A 149 -3.83 18.22 -5.20
N GLY A 150 -3.21 17.62 -6.22
CA GLY A 150 -1.80 17.80 -6.54
C GLY A 150 -1.53 19.07 -7.33
N ASN A 151 -0.26 19.38 -7.63
CA ASN A 151 0.07 20.58 -8.40
C ASN A 151 -0.32 20.45 -9.88
N HIS A 152 -0.23 19.26 -10.47
CA HIS A 152 -0.63 19.03 -11.86
C HIS A 152 -2.15 19.02 -12.06
N ASP A 153 -2.92 18.98 -10.97
CA ASP A 153 -4.38 19.04 -10.99
C ASP A 153 -4.92 20.49 -11.07
N VAL A 154 -4.08 21.51 -10.82
CA VAL A 154 -4.49 22.93 -10.77
C VAL A 154 -4.53 23.53 -12.17
N TRP A 155 -5.69 23.48 -12.82
CA TRP A 155 -5.83 23.88 -14.22
C TRP A 155 -5.41 25.33 -14.50
N GLY A 156 -4.52 25.48 -15.49
CA GLY A 156 -4.19 26.76 -16.12
C GLY A 156 -3.31 27.69 -15.29
N TRP A 157 -2.93 27.31 -14.06
CA TRP A 157 -2.16 28.16 -13.15
C TRP A 157 -0.70 28.35 -13.58
N GLY A 158 -0.18 27.45 -14.41
CA GLY A 158 1.15 27.54 -15.01
C GLY A 158 1.20 28.29 -16.35
N LEU A 159 0.05 28.67 -16.92
CA LEU A 159 0.01 29.43 -18.18
C LEU A 159 0.59 30.84 -18.01
N ARG A 160 0.88 31.55 -19.11
CA ARG A 160 1.31 32.94 -19.02
C ARG A 160 0.19 33.81 -18.44
N THR A 161 0.54 34.90 -17.76
CA THR A 161 -0.45 35.81 -17.15
C THR A 161 -1.53 36.27 -18.15
N SER A 162 -1.13 36.60 -19.38
CA SER A 162 -2.06 37.00 -20.44
C SER A 162 -3.07 35.91 -20.83
N GLU A 163 -2.70 34.64 -20.65
CA GLU A 163 -3.59 33.50 -20.90
C GLU A 163 -4.47 33.23 -19.68
N GLN A 164 -3.94 33.36 -18.46
CA GLN A 164 -4.71 33.23 -17.21
C GLN A 164 -5.83 34.27 -17.13
N ASP A 165 -5.59 35.50 -17.60
CA ASP A 165 -6.58 36.58 -17.64
C ASP A 165 -7.84 36.22 -18.44
N LEU A 166 -7.74 35.29 -19.41
CA LEU A 166 -8.87 34.80 -20.20
C LEU A 166 -9.79 33.86 -19.41
N TYR A 167 -9.28 33.26 -18.32
CA TYR A 167 -9.97 32.20 -17.57
C TYR A 167 -10.26 32.56 -16.11
N LYS A 168 -9.78 33.70 -15.61
CA LYS A 168 -9.88 34.08 -14.19
C LYS A 168 -11.31 34.07 -13.62
N ASP A 169 -12.31 34.30 -14.48
CA ASP A 169 -13.73 34.30 -14.12
C ASP A 169 -14.43 32.96 -14.42
N ASP A 170 -13.73 31.97 -15.01
CA ASP A 170 -14.26 30.61 -15.19
C ASP A 170 -14.23 29.88 -13.82
N PRO A 171 -15.37 29.36 -13.32
CA PRO A 171 -15.41 28.65 -12.05
C PRO A 171 -14.56 27.36 -12.04
N LEU A 172 -14.18 26.83 -13.20
CA LEU A 172 -13.28 25.68 -13.30
C LEU A 172 -11.81 26.07 -13.13
N PHE A 173 -11.44 27.35 -13.30
CA PHE A 173 -10.05 27.79 -13.26
C PHE A 173 -9.36 27.46 -11.93
N ALA A 174 -8.03 27.30 -11.99
CA ALA A 174 -7.20 26.87 -10.88
C ALA A 174 -7.69 25.53 -10.30
N LYS A 175 -8.15 25.52 -9.05
CA LYS A 175 -8.60 24.30 -8.35
C LYS A 175 -10.02 23.89 -8.69
N GLY A 176 -10.80 24.73 -9.38
CA GLY A 176 -12.22 24.51 -9.63
C GLY A 176 -12.52 23.21 -10.39
N LEU A 177 -11.75 22.94 -11.45
CA LEU A 177 -11.88 21.74 -12.26
C LEU A 177 -11.58 20.48 -11.42
N ALA A 178 -10.47 20.46 -10.70
CA ALA A 178 -10.12 19.34 -9.82
C ALA A 178 -11.20 19.09 -8.76
N MET A 179 -11.67 20.15 -8.09
CA MET A 179 -12.74 20.03 -7.08
C MET A 179 -14.02 19.43 -7.67
N GLN A 180 -14.44 19.90 -8.85
CA GLN A 180 -15.61 19.37 -9.53
C GLN A 180 -15.44 17.89 -9.90
N ARG A 181 -14.31 17.53 -10.53
CA ARG A 181 -14.08 16.17 -11.06
C ARG A 181 -13.79 15.14 -9.96
N LEU A 182 -13.26 15.57 -8.83
CA LEU A 182 -13.02 14.74 -7.64
C LEU A 182 -14.22 14.70 -6.68
N GLY A 183 -15.26 15.50 -6.93
CA GLY A 183 -16.45 15.55 -6.07
C GLY A 183 -16.19 16.08 -4.66
N ILE A 184 -15.15 16.91 -4.48
CA ILE A 184 -14.80 17.49 -3.17
C ILE A 184 -15.31 18.93 -3.06
N SER A 185 -16.00 19.23 -1.96
CA SER A 185 -16.58 20.55 -1.71
C SER A 185 -15.56 21.57 -1.18
N ASN A 186 -14.47 21.09 -0.57
CA ASN A 186 -13.43 21.93 0.02
C ASN A 186 -12.04 21.43 -0.37
N ARG A 187 -11.10 22.38 -0.50
CA ARG A 187 -9.68 22.09 -0.80
C ARG A 187 -8.97 21.39 0.36
N TYR A 188 -9.47 21.61 1.57
CA TYR A 188 -9.01 21.03 2.82
C TYR A 188 -10.25 20.52 3.54
N TYR A 189 -10.19 19.27 4.00
CA TYR A 189 -11.27 18.66 4.76
C TYR A 189 -10.70 17.57 5.66
N SER A 190 -11.51 17.13 6.61
CA SER A 190 -11.22 16.03 7.51
C SER A 190 -12.37 15.05 7.52
N PHE A 191 -12.08 13.81 7.90
CA PHE A 191 -13.07 12.77 8.13
C PHE A 191 -12.57 11.86 9.26
N GLU A 192 -13.46 11.12 9.89
CA GLU A 192 -13.16 10.17 10.95
C GLU A 192 -13.51 8.76 10.48
N GLN A 193 -12.62 7.80 10.71
CA GLN A 193 -12.84 6.41 10.38
C GLN A 193 -12.09 5.53 11.39
N GLY A 194 -12.83 4.73 12.16
CA GLY A 194 -12.24 3.80 13.13
C GLY A 194 -12.00 4.35 14.55
N GLY A 195 -12.49 5.56 14.84
CA GLY A 195 -12.49 6.18 16.18
C GLY A 195 -11.27 7.04 16.49
#